data_AF-A0A4Y7LWJ6-F1
#
_entry.id   AF-A0A4Y7LWJ6-F1
#
_cell.length_a   1.000
_cell.length_b   1.000
_cell.length_c   1.000
_cell.angle_alpha   90.00
_cell.angle_beta   90.00
_cell.angle_gamma   90.00
#
_symmetry.space_group_name_H-M   'P 1'
#
loop_
_entity.id
_entity.type
_entity.pdbx_description
1 polymer ?
#
loop_
_entity_poly.entity_id
_entity_poly.type
_entity_poly.pdbx_seq_one_letter_code
_entity_poly.pdbx_strand_id
1 'polypeptide(L)'
;MADVECRMERRNRPGTKTIEYYCWPEELFEEMDSTLAVQQYIQQLIRKDFTAIDEILKAPDTQDEGVWKYEHLRQFCMELNGIAVKLQNECHPESCTQMTATDQWIFLCAAHKTPKECPAIDYTRHTLDGAACLLNSNKYFPSRISIKESSVAKLGSVCRRVYRIFSHAYFHHRNLFDEFENETFLCRRFTEFVTKYNLMSKEILIVPIFDEVDTSGFVGHVAESEA
;
A
#
# COMPACT_ATOMS: atom_id res chain seq x y z
N MET A 1 32.14 -7.75 34.35
CA MET A 1 31.54 -6.54 33.76
C MET A 1 30.67 -7.05 32.64
N ALA A 2 29.35 -7.09 32.85
CA ALA A 2 28.42 -7.50 31.81
C ALA A 2 28.43 -6.40 30.74
N ASP A 3 28.73 -6.78 29.49
CA ASP A 3 28.46 -5.93 28.34
C ASP A 3 26.99 -5.52 28.40
N VAL A 4 26.75 -4.22 28.56
CA VAL A 4 25.41 -3.68 28.32
C VAL A 4 25.25 -3.75 26.82
N GLU A 5 24.60 -4.79 26.34
CA GLU A 5 24.15 -4.90 24.95
C GLU A 5 23.39 -3.61 24.63
N CYS A 6 24.03 -2.73 23.84
CA CYS A 6 23.48 -1.43 23.51
C CYS A 6 22.40 -1.66 22.46
N ARG A 7 21.19 -1.99 22.91
CA ARG A 7 20.02 -2.18 22.06
C ARG A 7 19.84 -0.95 21.18
N MET A 8 19.83 -1.14 19.87
CA MET A 8 19.71 -0.03 18.93
C MET A 8 18.30 0.57 19.00
N GLU A 9 18.16 1.71 19.67
CA GLU A 9 16.89 2.41 19.74
C GLU A 9 16.62 3.20 18.44
N ARG A 10 15.71 2.71 17.61
CA ARG A 10 15.16 3.43 16.44
C ARG A 10 14.26 4.59 16.87
N ARG A 11 14.86 5.66 17.38
CA ARG A 11 14.16 6.84 17.90
C ARG A 11 14.76 8.14 17.34
N ASN A 12 13.90 8.99 16.79
CA ASN A 12 14.27 10.37 16.48
C ASN A 12 14.27 11.20 17.77
N ARG A 13 15.35 11.94 18.03
CA ARG A 13 15.46 12.77 19.24
C ARG A 13 14.75 14.11 19.02
N PRO A 14 14.26 14.76 20.09
CA PRO A 14 13.76 16.12 19.97
C PRO A 14 14.82 17.03 19.32
N GLY A 15 14.43 17.75 18.27
CA GLY A 15 15.34 18.61 17.49
C GLY A 15 16.11 17.93 16.36
N THR A 16 15.88 16.63 16.09
CA THR A 16 16.42 15.97 14.88
C THR A 16 15.95 16.71 13.63
N LYS A 17 16.89 17.06 12.75
CA LYS A 17 16.58 17.75 11.49
C LYS A 17 15.83 16.82 10.55
N THR A 18 15.02 17.37 9.65
CA THR A 18 14.29 16.58 8.64
C THR A 18 15.21 15.65 7.84
N ILE A 19 16.42 16.11 7.49
CA ILE A 19 17.40 15.31 6.73
C ILE A 19 18.02 14.15 7.53
N GLU A 20 17.97 14.22 8.86
CA GLU A 20 18.46 13.18 9.77
C GLU A 20 17.31 12.31 10.30
N TYR A 21 16.08 12.63 9.91
CA TYR A 21 14.88 11.96 10.40
C TYR A 21 14.84 10.54 9.85
N TYR A 22 14.68 9.55 10.72
CA TYR A 22 14.69 8.15 10.33
C TYR A 22 16.05 7.65 9.76
N CYS A 23 17.16 8.36 9.96
CA CYS A 23 18.50 7.89 9.59
C CYS A 23 19.11 6.98 10.65
N TRP A 24 18.43 5.89 11.01
CA TRP A 24 18.96 4.89 11.94
C TRP A 24 19.89 3.91 11.20
N PRO A 25 20.90 3.34 11.87
CA PRO A 25 21.74 2.31 11.27
C PRO A 25 20.90 1.09 10.84
N GLU A 26 21.37 0.41 9.79
CA GLU A 26 20.80 -0.87 9.36
C GLU A 26 21.10 -1.96 10.41
N GLU A 27 20.14 -2.85 10.59
CA GLU A 27 20.21 -3.99 11.51
C GLU A 27 19.63 -5.20 10.77
N LEU A 28 20.17 -6.39 11.04
CA LEU A 28 19.67 -7.63 10.46
C LEU A 28 18.30 -7.95 11.06
N PHE A 29 17.44 -8.62 10.30
CA PHE A 29 16.09 -8.94 10.78
C PHE A 29 16.12 -9.79 12.06
N GLU A 30 17.07 -10.72 12.16
CA GLU A 30 17.26 -11.63 13.29
C GLU A 30 17.69 -10.91 14.58
N GLU A 31 18.31 -9.72 14.45
CA GLU A 31 18.78 -8.90 15.57
C GLU A 31 17.68 -7.96 16.08
N MET A 32 16.60 -7.77 15.32
CA MET A 32 15.49 -6.88 15.69
C MET A 32 14.62 -7.49 16.80
N ASP A 33 14.98 -7.26 18.06
CA ASP A 33 14.16 -7.62 19.21
C ASP A 33 13.07 -6.55 19.46
N SER A 34 11.98 -6.61 18.69
CA SER A 34 10.83 -5.69 18.82
C SER A 34 9.54 -6.32 18.31
N THR A 35 8.41 -6.00 18.96
CA THR A 35 7.07 -6.36 18.44
C THR A 35 6.73 -5.66 17.12
N LEU A 36 7.56 -4.69 16.70
CA LEU A 36 7.47 -3.97 15.45
C LEU A 36 8.58 -4.35 14.46
N ALA A 37 9.34 -5.42 14.71
CA ALA A 37 10.50 -5.82 13.88
C ALA A 37 10.16 -5.88 12.38
N VAL A 38 9.05 -6.54 12.02
CA VAL A 38 8.61 -6.65 10.61
C VAL A 38 8.34 -5.27 10.01
N GLN A 39 7.61 -4.40 10.72
CA GLN A 39 7.36 -3.03 10.26
C GLN A 39 8.68 -2.25 10.09
N GLN A 40 9.58 -2.34 11.06
CA GLN A 40 10.87 -1.65 11.07
C GLN A 40 11.78 -2.13 9.93
N TYR A 41 11.76 -3.42 9.64
CA TYR A 41 12.51 -4.04 8.56
C TYR A 41 11.99 -3.61 7.20
N ILE A 42 10.67 -3.68 6.96
CA ILE A 42 10.07 -3.17 5.72
C ILE A 42 10.44 -1.69 5.50
N GLN A 43 10.31 -0.86 6.54
CA GLN A 43 10.66 0.56 6.46
C GLN A 43 12.16 0.78 6.22
N GLN A 44 13.04 -0.08 6.75
CA GLN A 44 14.47 -0.04 6.46
C GLN A 44 14.75 -0.35 4.99
N LEU A 45 14.17 -1.43 4.45
CA LEU A 45 14.35 -1.81 3.05
C LEU A 45 13.87 -0.71 2.10
N ILE A 46 12.69 -0.14 2.35
CA ILE A 46 12.15 0.97 1.54
C ILE A 46 13.07 2.20 1.58
N ARG A 47 13.63 2.54 2.75
CA ARG A 47 14.55 3.70 2.88
C ARG A 47 15.90 3.45 2.24
N LYS A 48 16.37 2.21 2.26
CA LYS A 48 17.64 1.81 1.65
C LYS A 48 17.57 1.96 0.14
N ASP A 49 16.54 1.36 -0.46
CA ASP A 49 16.26 1.47 -1.88
C ASP A 49 14.78 1.14 -2.14
N PHE A 50 13.97 2.17 -2.39
CA PHE A 50 12.54 1.99 -2.67
C PHE A 50 12.28 1.34 -4.04
N THR A 51 13.27 1.30 -4.92
CA THR A 51 13.18 0.70 -6.26
C THR A 51 13.46 -0.80 -6.25
N ALA A 52 14.12 -1.32 -5.22
CA ALA A 52 14.42 -2.73 -5.02
C ALA A 52 13.20 -3.53 -4.55
N ILE A 53 12.14 -3.57 -5.36
CA ILE A 53 10.84 -4.14 -4.99
C ILE A 53 10.93 -5.62 -4.63
N ASP A 54 11.68 -6.40 -5.41
CA ASP A 54 11.88 -7.82 -5.14
C ASP A 54 12.47 -8.08 -3.75
N GLU A 55 13.43 -7.25 -3.33
CA GLU A 55 14.04 -7.32 -2.00
C GLU A 55 13.05 -6.88 -0.92
N ILE A 56 12.35 -5.75 -1.12
CA ILE A 56 11.37 -5.23 -0.16
C ILE A 56 10.25 -6.23 0.10
N LEU A 57 9.79 -6.94 -0.93
CA LEU A 57 8.68 -7.90 -0.84
C LEU A 57 9.13 -9.32 -0.48
N LYS A 58 10.42 -9.59 -0.29
CA LYS A 58 10.92 -10.91 0.09
C LYS A 58 10.89 -11.07 1.61
N ALA A 59 9.94 -11.88 2.09
CA ALA A 59 9.87 -12.24 3.50
C ALA A 59 11.13 -13.01 3.94
N PRO A 60 11.67 -12.76 5.15
CA PRO A 60 12.66 -13.63 5.78
C PRO A 60 12.12 -15.05 5.95
N ASP A 61 12.99 -16.06 5.82
CA ASP A 61 12.58 -17.49 5.81
C ASP A 61 11.87 -17.94 7.10
N THR A 62 12.15 -17.27 8.22
CA THR A 62 11.59 -17.58 9.55
C THR A 62 10.27 -16.85 9.83
N GLN A 63 9.85 -15.94 8.95
CA GLN A 63 8.74 -15.02 9.20
C GLN A 63 7.40 -15.60 8.72
N ASP A 64 6.38 -15.51 9.59
CA ASP A 64 5.00 -15.84 9.22
C ASP A 64 4.50 -14.95 8.08
N GLU A 65 4.00 -15.59 7.02
CA GLU A 65 3.51 -14.91 5.81
C GLU A 65 2.27 -14.05 6.11
N GLY A 66 1.42 -14.45 7.05
CA GLY A 66 0.24 -13.70 7.47
C GLY A 66 0.61 -12.35 8.10
N VAL A 67 1.59 -12.35 9.01
CA VAL A 67 2.20 -11.14 9.60
C VAL A 67 2.86 -10.28 8.51
N TRP A 68 3.61 -10.90 7.59
CA TRP A 68 4.28 -10.19 6.51
C TRP A 68 3.30 -9.43 5.61
N LYS A 69 2.25 -10.11 5.13
CA LYS A 69 1.17 -9.50 4.34
C LYS A 69 0.47 -8.38 5.11
N TYR A 70 0.21 -8.59 6.40
CA TYR A 70 -0.46 -7.62 7.26
C TYR A 70 0.35 -6.34 7.43
N GLU A 71 1.64 -6.44 7.78
CA GLU A 71 2.48 -5.25 7.98
C GLU A 71 2.80 -4.52 6.67
N HIS A 72 2.98 -5.23 5.55
CA HIS A 72 3.06 -4.59 4.24
C HIS A 72 1.81 -3.79 3.92
N LEU A 73 0.61 -4.36 4.13
CA LEU A 73 -0.63 -3.65 3.86
C LEU A 73 -0.78 -2.40 4.74
N ARG A 74 -0.37 -2.46 6.01
CA ARG A 74 -0.33 -1.28 6.89
C ARG A 74 0.64 -0.23 6.36
N GLN A 75 1.82 -0.65 5.91
CA GLN A 75 2.83 0.21 5.33
C GLN A 75 2.33 0.90 4.04
N PHE A 76 1.68 0.16 3.14
CA PHE A 76 1.04 0.74 1.96
C PHE A 76 -0.04 1.76 2.31
N CYS A 77 -0.93 1.46 3.27
CA CYS A 77 -1.93 2.43 3.72
C CYS A 77 -1.30 3.68 4.33
N MET A 78 -0.17 3.54 5.03
CA MET A 78 0.56 4.67 5.60
C MET A 78 1.15 5.58 4.52
N GLU A 79 1.84 5.00 3.53
CA GLU A 79 2.44 5.75 2.41
C GLU A 79 1.39 6.35 1.47
N LEU A 80 0.25 5.68 1.28
CA LEU A 80 -0.86 6.17 0.48
C LEU A 80 -1.50 7.43 1.08
N ASN A 81 -1.27 7.76 2.36
CA ASN A 81 -1.66 9.07 2.88
C ASN A 81 -0.91 10.20 2.15
N GLY A 82 0.30 9.95 1.62
CA GLY A 82 1.04 10.92 0.81
C GLY A 82 0.29 11.32 -0.45
N ILE A 83 -0.21 10.35 -1.23
CA ILE A 83 -1.02 10.66 -2.42
C ILE A 83 -2.34 11.32 -2.03
N ALA A 84 -2.97 10.90 -0.92
CA ALA A 84 -4.20 11.51 -0.45
C ALA A 84 -4.02 12.99 -0.08
N VAL A 85 -2.89 13.37 0.53
CA VAL A 85 -2.57 14.77 0.82
C VAL A 85 -2.36 15.56 -0.47
N LYS A 86 -1.63 15.02 -1.46
CA LYS A 86 -1.48 15.69 -2.76
C LYS A 86 -2.84 15.88 -3.45
N LEU A 87 -3.68 14.84 -3.46
CA LEU A 87 -5.03 14.87 -4.05
C LEU A 87 -5.95 15.90 -3.38
N GLN A 88 -5.78 16.23 -2.10
CA GLN A 88 -6.61 17.26 -1.45
C GLN A 88 -6.51 18.64 -2.11
N ASN A 89 -5.41 18.90 -2.81
CA ASN A 89 -5.18 20.19 -3.47
C ASN A 89 -5.79 20.26 -4.88
N GLU A 90 -6.08 19.12 -5.52
CA GLU A 90 -6.50 19.07 -6.94
C GLU A 90 -7.82 18.31 -7.17
N CYS A 91 -8.12 17.30 -6.34
CA CYS A 91 -9.31 16.48 -6.45
C CYS A 91 -10.45 17.11 -5.64
N HIS A 92 -11.37 17.78 -6.34
CA HIS A 92 -12.51 18.45 -5.73
C HIS A 92 -13.82 17.69 -5.97
N PRO A 93 -14.83 17.81 -5.07
CA PRO A 93 -16.12 17.17 -5.25
C PRO A 93 -16.86 17.58 -6.54
N GLU A 94 -16.56 18.76 -7.09
CA GLU A 94 -17.16 19.28 -8.31
C GLU A 94 -16.55 18.66 -9.57
N SER A 95 -15.25 18.36 -9.55
CA SER A 95 -14.53 17.75 -10.69
C SER A 95 -14.64 16.22 -10.66
N CYS A 96 -14.53 15.63 -9.47
CA CYS A 96 -14.52 14.19 -9.25
C CYS A 96 -15.70 13.81 -8.35
N THR A 97 -16.91 13.99 -8.88
CA THR A 97 -18.19 13.79 -8.17
C THR A 97 -18.42 12.34 -7.72
N GLN A 98 -17.76 11.39 -8.38
CA GLN A 98 -17.85 9.96 -8.13
C GLN A 98 -16.45 9.32 -8.14
N MET A 99 -16.30 8.22 -7.41
CA MET A 99 -15.07 7.42 -7.44
C MET A 99 -15.05 6.51 -8.67
N THR A 100 -14.38 6.94 -9.73
CA THR A 100 -14.19 6.19 -10.98
C THR A 100 -12.71 6.04 -11.30
N ALA A 101 -12.40 5.06 -12.14
CA ALA A 101 -11.11 4.94 -12.81
C ALA A 101 -11.26 4.98 -14.33
N THR A 102 -12.35 4.43 -14.86
CA THR A 102 -12.76 4.54 -16.26
C THR A 102 -14.24 4.89 -16.31
N ASP A 103 -14.74 5.30 -17.48
CA ASP A 103 -16.15 5.65 -17.68
C ASP A 103 -17.11 4.45 -17.59
N GLN A 104 -16.59 3.23 -17.43
CA GLN A 104 -17.38 2.01 -17.46
C GLN A 104 -17.94 1.62 -16.08
N TRP A 105 -17.24 1.96 -14.99
CA TRP A 105 -17.57 1.44 -13.66
C TRP A 105 -17.40 2.49 -12.58
N ILE A 106 -18.40 2.56 -11.69
CA ILE A 106 -18.39 3.41 -10.50
C ILE A 106 -18.08 2.56 -9.28
N PHE A 107 -17.12 3.00 -8.46
CA PHE A 107 -16.78 2.36 -7.20
C PHE A 107 -17.66 2.87 -6.06
N LEU A 108 -18.57 2.02 -5.59
CA LEU A 108 -19.41 2.34 -4.42
C LEU A 108 -18.59 2.29 -3.12
N CYS A 109 -18.87 3.24 -2.22
CA CYS A 109 -18.19 3.40 -0.95
C CYS A 109 -18.81 2.51 0.14
N ALA A 110 -18.00 1.63 0.73
CA ALA A 110 -18.43 0.68 1.76
C ALA A 110 -18.42 1.24 3.19
N ALA A 111 -18.07 2.52 3.38
CA ALA A 111 -18.11 3.17 4.70
C ALA A 111 -19.55 3.46 5.18
N HIS A 112 -20.53 3.33 4.28
CA HIS A 112 -21.94 3.58 4.56
C HIS A 112 -22.69 2.28 4.79
N LYS A 113 -23.79 2.34 5.56
CA LYS A 113 -24.65 1.17 5.85
C LYS A 113 -25.10 0.45 4.57
N THR A 114 -25.48 1.24 3.57
CA THR A 114 -25.73 0.79 2.20
C THR A 114 -24.66 1.42 1.32
N PRO A 115 -23.91 0.63 0.53
CA PRO A 115 -22.91 1.17 -0.38
C PRO A 115 -23.51 2.24 -1.28
N LYS A 116 -22.87 3.40 -1.34
CA LYS A 116 -23.33 4.56 -2.12
C LYS A 116 -22.17 5.25 -2.82
N GLU A 117 -22.51 6.09 -3.77
CA GLU A 117 -21.56 6.95 -4.46
C GLU A 117 -21.02 8.02 -3.49
N CYS A 118 -19.74 8.32 -3.64
CA CYS A 118 -19.07 9.42 -2.94
C CYS A 118 -18.15 10.13 -3.94
N PRO A 119 -17.94 11.44 -3.77
CA PRO A 119 -16.84 12.14 -4.41
C PRO A 119 -15.52 11.39 -4.20
N ALA A 120 -14.65 11.40 -5.20
CA ALA A 120 -13.44 10.59 -5.18
C ALA A 120 -12.51 10.92 -4.00
N ILE A 121 -12.42 12.20 -3.62
CA ILE A 121 -11.65 12.62 -2.45
C ILE A 121 -12.23 12.09 -1.14
N ASP A 122 -13.56 12.07 -1.00
CA ASP A 122 -14.23 11.54 0.18
C ASP A 122 -14.15 10.01 0.23
N TYR A 123 -14.27 9.35 -0.93
CA TYR A 123 -14.03 7.93 -1.06
C TYR A 123 -12.61 7.56 -0.60
N THR A 124 -11.61 8.34 -1.00
CA THR A 124 -10.21 8.14 -0.64
C THR A 124 -10.03 8.23 0.88
N ARG A 125 -10.57 9.29 1.51
CA ARG A 125 -10.56 9.47 2.98
C ARG A 125 -11.26 8.30 3.68
N HIS A 126 -12.49 7.99 3.31
CA HIS A 126 -13.26 6.88 3.89
C HIS A 126 -12.55 5.52 3.76
N THR A 127 -11.85 5.30 2.64
CA THR A 127 -11.12 4.06 2.40
C THR A 127 -9.89 3.95 3.30
N LEU A 128 -9.09 5.01 3.39
CA LEU A 128 -7.91 5.06 4.24
C LEU A 128 -8.27 4.96 5.73
N ASP A 129 -9.28 5.72 6.17
CA ASP A 129 -9.79 5.65 7.55
C ASP A 129 -10.34 4.27 7.86
N GLY A 130 -11.12 3.69 6.94
CA GLY A 130 -11.67 2.35 7.08
C GLY A 130 -10.58 1.26 7.14
N ALA A 131 -9.53 1.40 6.34
CA ALA A 131 -8.37 0.50 6.37
C ALA A 131 -7.61 0.64 7.70
N ALA A 132 -7.35 1.86 8.16
CA ALA A 132 -6.69 2.12 9.44
C ALA A 132 -7.51 1.57 10.62
N CYS A 133 -8.83 1.80 10.63
CA CYS A 133 -9.72 1.27 11.66
C CYS A 133 -9.71 -0.27 11.69
N LEU A 134 -9.77 -0.92 10.52
CA LEU A 134 -9.77 -2.37 10.43
C LEU A 134 -8.43 -2.98 10.85
N LEU A 135 -7.32 -2.49 10.30
CA LEU A 135 -5.99 -3.04 10.52
C LEU A 135 -5.48 -2.80 11.94
N ASN A 136 -5.95 -1.77 12.63
CA ASN A 136 -5.61 -1.52 14.04
C ASN A 136 -6.69 -2.03 15.02
N SER A 137 -7.70 -2.77 14.55
CA SER A 137 -8.77 -3.28 15.41
C SER A 137 -8.34 -4.53 16.17
N ASN A 138 -8.30 -4.46 17.50
CA ASN A 138 -8.04 -5.62 18.37
C ASN A 138 -9.06 -6.76 18.19
N LYS A 139 -10.24 -6.48 17.62
CA LYS A 139 -11.25 -7.50 17.30
C LYS A 139 -10.82 -8.41 16.14
N TYR A 140 -10.18 -7.82 15.12
CA TYR A 140 -9.82 -8.52 13.90
C TYR A 140 -8.33 -8.86 13.86
N PHE A 141 -7.48 -8.01 14.42
CA PHE A 141 -6.03 -8.17 14.51
C PHE A 141 -5.59 -7.97 15.97
N PRO A 142 -5.82 -8.98 16.85
CA PRO A 142 -5.52 -8.88 18.28
C PRO A 142 -4.02 -8.88 18.59
N SER A 143 -3.18 -9.28 17.64
CA SER A 143 -1.72 -9.34 17.76
C SER A 143 -1.11 -8.87 16.43
N ARG A 144 0.10 -8.31 16.52
CA ARG A 144 0.92 -7.95 15.35
C ARG A 144 1.98 -8.99 15.02
N ILE A 145 2.29 -9.88 15.96
CA ILE A 145 3.30 -10.93 15.79
C ILE A 145 2.67 -12.29 15.44
N SER A 146 1.34 -12.40 15.51
CA SER A 146 0.60 -13.62 15.17
C SER A 146 -0.75 -13.24 14.57
N ILE A 147 -0.92 -13.49 13.27
CA ILE A 147 -2.14 -13.17 12.54
C ILE A 147 -2.94 -14.44 12.31
N LYS A 148 -4.23 -14.42 12.63
CA LYS A 148 -5.14 -15.54 12.36
C LYS A 148 -5.45 -15.61 10.87
N GLU A 149 -5.60 -16.81 10.33
CA GLU A 149 -5.97 -17.02 8.92
C GLU A 149 -7.28 -16.32 8.52
N SER A 150 -8.27 -16.32 9.42
CA SER A 150 -9.54 -15.60 9.21
C SER A 150 -9.38 -14.08 9.10
N SER A 151 -8.28 -13.53 9.63
CA SER A 151 -7.90 -12.12 9.50
C SER A 151 -7.16 -11.86 8.20
N VAL A 152 -6.30 -12.79 7.77
CA VAL A 152 -5.61 -12.74 6.46
C VAL A 152 -6.61 -12.69 5.31
N ALA A 153 -7.70 -13.45 5.38
CA ALA A 153 -8.79 -13.43 4.40
C ALA A 153 -9.42 -12.03 4.19
N LYS A 154 -9.28 -11.11 5.16
CA LYS A 154 -9.79 -9.74 5.04
C LYS A 154 -8.88 -8.82 4.25
N LEU A 155 -7.59 -9.13 4.16
CA LEU A 155 -6.57 -8.27 3.54
C LEU A 155 -6.90 -8.00 2.07
N GLY A 156 -7.34 -9.01 1.31
CA GLY A 156 -7.70 -8.83 -0.11
C GLY A 156 -8.82 -7.80 -0.34
N SER A 157 -9.79 -7.72 0.58
CA SER A 157 -10.87 -6.72 0.49
C SER A 157 -10.39 -5.28 0.71
N VAL A 158 -9.34 -5.11 1.53
CA VAL A 158 -8.70 -3.81 1.75
C VAL A 158 -7.82 -3.48 0.55
N CYS A 159 -7.05 -4.46 0.05
CA CYS A 159 -6.21 -4.29 -1.13
C CYS A 159 -7.02 -3.79 -2.34
N ARG A 160 -8.17 -4.42 -2.63
CA ARG A 160 -9.04 -3.96 -3.73
C ARG A 160 -9.52 -2.53 -3.57
N ARG A 161 -9.80 -2.08 -2.35
CA ARG A 161 -10.26 -0.71 -2.09
C ARG A 161 -9.13 0.30 -2.19
N VAL A 162 -7.96 -0.05 -1.66
CA VAL A 162 -6.73 0.73 -1.80
C VAL A 162 -6.35 0.88 -3.28
N TYR A 163 -6.43 -0.20 -4.06
CA TYR A 163 -6.09 -0.17 -5.48
C TYR A 163 -6.93 0.82 -6.29
N ARG A 164 -8.20 1.01 -5.94
CA ARG A 164 -9.07 2.00 -6.60
C ARG A 164 -8.54 3.42 -6.47
N ILE A 165 -7.86 3.75 -5.36
CA ILE A 165 -7.23 5.07 -5.17
C ILE A 165 -6.09 5.25 -6.17
N PHE A 166 -5.25 4.23 -6.37
CA PHE A 166 -4.22 4.27 -7.41
C PHE A 166 -4.83 4.42 -8.80
N SER A 167 -5.85 3.63 -9.13
CA SER A 167 -6.50 3.72 -10.44
C SER A 167 -7.11 5.10 -10.68
N HIS A 168 -7.80 5.66 -9.68
CA HIS A 168 -8.37 7.01 -9.78
C HIS A 168 -7.28 8.07 -10.00
N ALA A 169 -6.22 8.04 -9.19
CA ALA A 169 -5.09 8.96 -9.34
C ALA A 169 -4.44 8.85 -10.71
N TYR A 170 -4.23 7.63 -11.22
CA TYR A 170 -3.62 7.39 -12.53
C TYR A 170 -4.46 7.94 -13.69
N PHE A 171 -5.76 7.67 -13.73
CA PHE A 171 -6.62 8.04 -14.87
C PHE A 171 -7.15 9.47 -14.82
N HIS A 172 -7.33 10.06 -13.64
CA HIS A 172 -7.90 11.41 -13.50
C HIS A 172 -6.88 12.47 -13.05
N HIS A 173 -5.78 12.08 -12.39
CA HIS A 173 -4.77 12.98 -11.83
C HIS A 173 -3.35 12.55 -12.24
N ARG A 174 -3.15 12.36 -13.55
CA ARG A 174 -1.98 11.66 -14.09
C ARG A 174 -0.63 12.26 -13.67
N ASN A 175 -0.47 13.59 -13.79
CA ASN A 175 0.78 14.26 -13.44
C ASN A 175 1.15 14.04 -11.95
N LEU A 176 0.16 14.20 -11.06
CA LEU A 176 0.32 13.97 -9.63
C LEU A 176 0.69 12.52 -9.34
N PHE A 177 0.04 11.57 -10.01
CA PHE A 177 0.36 10.15 -9.90
C PHE A 177 1.81 9.87 -10.34
N ASP A 178 2.23 10.35 -11.51
CA ASP A 178 3.57 10.10 -12.05
C ASP A 178 4.66 10.71 -11.14
N GLU A 179 4.48 11.94 -10.66
CA GLU A 179 5.40 12.55 -9.69
C GLU A 179 5.53 11.73 -8.41
N PHE A 180 4.40 11.32 -7.84
CA PHE A 180 4.39 10.52 -6.61
C PHE A 180 4.98 9.12 -6.83
N GLU A 181 4.67 8.49 -7.96
CA GLU A 181 5.16 7.15 -8.28
C GLU A 181 6.66 7.18 -8.55
N ASN A 182 7.19 8.17 -9.26
CA ASN A 182 8.62 8.34 -9.49
C ASN A 182 9.44 8.52 -8.20
N GLU A 183 8.83 9.08 -7.16
CA GLU A 183 9.47 9.29 -5.85
C GLU A 183 9.36 8.07 -4.91
N THR A 184 8.41 7.15 -5.13
CA THR A 184 8.04 6.14 -4.12
C THR A 184 7.93 4.70 -4.61
N PHE A 185 7.69 4.49 -5.91
CA PHE A 185 7.33 3.21 -6.54
C PHE A 185 6.16 2.50 -5.82
N LEU A 186 5.26 3.27 -5.19
CA LEU A 186 4.26 2.73 -4.29
C LEU A 186 3.23 1.88 -5.03
N CYS A 187 2.70 2.35 -6.15
CA CYS A 187 1.72 1.63 -6.95
C CYS A 187 2.35 0.38 -7.57
N ARG A 188 3.60 0.47 -8.04
CA ARG A 188 4.35 -0.67 -8.59
C ARG A 188 4.58 -1.74 -7.53
N ARG A 189 5.14 -1.35 -6.39
CA ARG A 189 5.36 -2.24 -5.24
C ARG A 189 4.05 -2.85 -4.75
N PHE A 190 2.95 -2.09 -4.72
CA PHE A 190 1.64 -2.61 -4.34
C PHE A 190 1.12 -3.65 -5.33
N THR A 191 1.24 -3.38 -6.64
CA THR A 191 0.79 -4.27 -7.72
C THR A 191 1.54 -5.61 -7.68
N GLU A 192 2.86 -5.56 -7.50
CA GLU A 192 3.68 -6.76 -7.32
C GLU A 192 3.33 -7.51 -6.04
N PHE A 193 3.12 -6.81 -4.92
CA PHE A 193 2.70 -7.41 -3.65
C PHE A 193 1.39 -8.18 -3.78
N VAL A 194 0.34 -7.57 -4.33
CA VAL A 194 -0.97 -8.24 -4.43
C VAL A 194 -0.95 -9.41 -5.41
N THR A 195 -0.06 -9.37 -6.41
CA THR A 195 0.12 -10.45 -7.38
C THR A 195 0.93 -11.60 -6.78
N LYS A 196 2.08 -11.31 -6.16
CA LYS A 196 2.98 -12.28 -5.52
C LYS A 196 2.26 -13.10 -4.44
N TYR A 197 1.39 -12.44 -3.69
CA TYR A 197 0.66 -13.03 -2.57
C TYR A 197 -0.79 -13.43 -2.89
N ASN A 198 -1.19 -13.36 -4.17
CA ASN A 198 -2.53 -13.71 -4.66
C ASN A 198 -3.68 -13.06 -3.85
N LEU A 199 -3.51 -11.79 -3.50
CA LEU A 199 -4.51 -11.01 -2.74
C LEU A 199 -5.59 -10.42 -3.65
N MET A 200 -5.29 -10.31 -4.94
CA MET A 200 -6.17 -9.79 -5.99
C MET A 200 -5.96 -10.54 -7.31
N SER A 201 -7.02 -10.68 -8.10
CA SER A 201 -6.92 -11.18 -9.48
C SER A 201 -6.26 -10.14 -10.38
N LYS A 202 -5.43 -10.60 -11.33
CA LYS A 202 -4.77 -9.75 -12.33
C LYS A 202 -5.76 -8.98 -13.21
N GLU A 203 -6.94 -9.52 -13.45
CA GLU A 203 -7.99 -8.88 -14.25
C GLU A 203 -8.50 -7.55 -13.66
N ILE A 204 -8.33 -7.36 -12.36
CA ILE A 204 -8.75 -6.14 -11.66
C ILE A 204 -7.65 -5.06 -11.75
N LEU A 205 -6.43 -5.44 -12.13
CA LEU A 205 -5.26 -4.57 -12.19
C LEU A 205 -5.23 -3.82 -13.52
N ILE A 206 -5.89 -2.67 -13.57
CA ILE A 206 -6.06 -1.85 -14.79
C ILE A 206 -4.97 -0.79 -14.99
N VAL A 207 -4.12 -0.55 -13.99
CA VAL A 207 -2.99 0.39 -14.10
C VAL A 207 -1.81 -0.35 -14.77
N PRO A 208 -1.33 0.10 -15.94
CA PRO A 208 -0.29 -0.57 -16.71
C PRO A 208 1.10 -0.29 -16.09
N ILE A 209 1.42 -1.00 -15.03
CA ILE A 209 2.70 -0.84 -14.31
C ILE A 209 3.84 -1.62 -14.98
N PHE A 210 3.51 -2.71 -15.69
CA PHE A 210 4.48 -3.64 -16.28
C PHE A 210 4.81 -3.37 -17.76
N ASP A 211 4.09 -2.43 -18.40
CA ASP A 211 4.14 -2.28 -19.86
C ASP A 211 5.34 -1.43 -20.37
N GLU A 212 6.18 -0.89 -19.48
CA GLU A 212 7.37 -0.14 -19.89
C GLU A 212 8.60 -1.02 -20.20
N VAL A 213 8.51 -2.35 -20.04
CA VAL A 213 9.61 -3.29 -20.36
C VAL A 213 9.37 -4.08 -21.65
N ASP A 214 8.17 -4.09 -22.21
CA ASP A 214 7.86 -4.80 -23.47
C ASP A 214 7.40 -3.85 -24.59
N THR A 215 8.28 -2.93 -25.01
CA THR A 215 8.18 -2.33 -26.35
C THR A 215 8.64 -3.32 -27.42
N SER A 216 7.90 -4.43 -27.61
CA SER A 216 7.81 -5.13 -28.88
C SER A 216 6.72 -6.20 -28.86
N GLY A 217 5.49 -5.79 -29.15
CA GLY A 217 4.54 -6.63 -29.87
C GLY A 217 3.41 -7.22 -29.02
N PHE A 218 2.27 -6.55 -29.02
CA PHE A 218 1.06 -7.23 -29.47
C PHE A 218 0.11 -6.23 -30.14
N VAL A 219 0.05 -6.35 -31.47
CA VAL A 219 -0.95 -5.75 -32.33
C VAL A 219 -2.31 -6.31 -31.94
N GLY A 220 -3.31 -5.43 -31.88
CA GLY A 220 -4.63 -5.74 -31.35
C GLY A 220 -5.33 -6.94 -31.98
N HIS A 221 -6.24 -7.51 -31.21
CA HIS A 221 -7.40 -8.21 -31.74
C HIS A 221 -8.67 -7.78 -31.02
N VAL A 222 -9.59 -7.32 -31.86
CA VAL A 222 -11.01 -7.07 -31.62
C VAL A 222 -11.74 -8.42 -31.56
N ALA A 223 -12.95 -8.41 -31.00
CA ALA A 223 -14.01 -9.44 -31.03
C ALA A 223 -13.99 -10.38 -29.80
N GLU A 224 -15.10 -10.80 -29.21
CA GLU A 224 -16.53 -10.69 -29.57
C GLU A 224 -17.38 -11.07 -28.33
N SER A 225 -18.65 -10.72 -28.39
CA SER A 225 -19.77 -11.15 -27.57
C SER A 225 -19.85 -12.66 -27.31
N GLU A 226 -20.46 -13.08 -26.19
CA GLU A 226 -21.73 -13.84 -26.18
C GLU A 226 -22.19 -14.26 -24.76
N ALA A 227 -23.52 -14.20 -24.60
CA ALA A 227 -24.42 -14.88 -23.66
C ALA A 227 -24.37 -14.57 -22.15
#